data_AF-A0A4Y2UJP8-F1
#
_entry.id   AF-A0A4Y2UJP8-F1
#
_cell.length_a   1.000
_cell.length_b   1.000
_cell.length_c   1.000
_cell.angle_alpha   90.00
_cell.angle_beta   90.00
_cell.angle_gamma   90.00
#
_symmetry.space_group_name_H-M   'P 1'
#
loop_
_entity.id
_entity.type
_entity.pdbx_description
1 polymer ?
#
loop_
_entity_poly.entity_id
_entity_poly.type
_entity_poly.pdbx_seq_one_letter_code
_entity_poly.pdbx_strand_id
1 'polypeptide(L)' 'WYYAFKKLAPNQNRLLTKFDYNSIMLYGSNSFVKQWGKFSMTPKDGKQLPEVYDKKAMSASDAQRIRMLYNC' A
#
# COMPACT_ATOMS: atom_id res chain seq x y z
N TRP A 1 2.76 4.60 -16.52
CA TRP A 1 3.38 3.62 -15.60
C TRP A 1 4.66 4.11 -14.90
N TYR A 2 5.48 5.02 -15.48
CA TYR A 2 6.73 5.51 -14.85
C TYR A 2 6.56 6.12 -13.45
N TYR A 3 5.42 6.77 -13.17
CA TYR A 3 5.20 7.49 -11.91
C TYR A 3 4.62 6.64 -10.78
N ALA A 4 4.23 5.39 -11.03
CA ALA A 4 3.46 4.58 -10.08
C ALA A 4 4.21 4.25 -8.76
N PHE A 5 5.54 4.25 -8.80
CA PHE A 5 6.41 3.97 -7.64
C PHE A 5 7.15 5.21 -7.14
N LYS A 6 6.85 6.40 -7.67
CA LYS A 6 7.47 7.64 -7.18
C LYS A 6 6.92 7.94 -5.78
N LYS A 7 7.80 7.98 -4.79
CA LYS A 7 7.42 8.34 -3.41
C LYS A 7 6.96 9.80 -3.35
N LEU A 8 5.98 10.06 -2.50
CA LEU A 8 5.62 11.41 -2.07
C LEU A 8 6.80 12.07 -1.35
N ALA A 9 6.97 13.39 -1.55
CA ALA A 9 7.93 14.17 -0.78
C ALA A 9 7.47 14.29 0.70
N PRO A 10 8.38 14.61 1.64
CA PRO A 10 8.03 14.71 3.07
C PRO A 10 6.89 15.69 3.37
N ASN A 11 6.81 16.80 2.64
CA ASN A 11 5.73 17.80 2.78
C ASN A 11 4.43 17.41 2.06
N GLN A 12 4.44 16.34 1.25
CA GLN A 12 3.27 15.80 0.55
C GLN A 12 2.66 14.60 1.28
N ASN A 13 3.26 14.16 2.39
CA ASN A 13 2.84 12.98 3.12
C ASN A 13 2.53 13.33 4.58
N ARG A 14 1.44 12.77 5.11
CA ARG A 14 1.06 12.91 6.52
C ARG A 14 1.07 11.53 7.18
N LEU A 15 2.08 11.28 8.00
CA LEU A 15 2.26 9.99 8.68
C LEU A 15 1.40 9.92 9.94
N LEU A 16 0.17 9.39 9.80
CA LEU A 16 -0.78 9.23 10.91
C LEU A 16 -0.62 7.90 11.66
N THR A 17 -0.17 6.85 10.99
CA THR A 17 0.12 5.54 11.60
C THR A 17 1.42 4.96 11.03
N LYS A 18 1.90 3.86 11.63
CA LYS A 18 2.98 3.04 11.06
C LYS A 18 2.56 2.48 9.69
N PHE A 19 3.56 2.09 8.88
CA PHE A 19 3.34 1.43 7.59
C PHE A 19 2.56 0.12 7.77
N ASP A 20 1.55 -0.10 6.95
CA ASP A 20 0.65 -1.24 7.04
C ASP A 20 0.62 -2.01 5.72
N TYR A 21 1.19 -3.22 5.75
CA TYR A 21 1.23 -4.13 4.59
C TYR A 21 -0.15 -4.68 4.21
N ASN A 22 -1.13 -4.60 5.12
CA ASN A 22 -2.49 -5.07 4.89
C ASN A 22 -3.45 -3.95 4.44
N SER A 23 -2.95 -2.72 4.25
CA SER A 23 -3.78 -1.61 3.80
C SER A 23 -4.47 -1.92 2.47
N ILE A 24 -5.75 -1.53 2.36
CA ILE A 24 -6.52 -1.60 1.12
C ILE A 24 -5.92 -0.73 0.01
N MET A 25 -5.17 0.31 0.41
CA MET A 25 -4.51 1.26 -0.50
C MET A 25 -3.15 0.79 -0.99
N LEU A 26 -2.61 -0.32 -0.47
CA LEU A 26 -1.31 -0.85 -0.87
C LEU A 26 -1.47 -1.78 -2.09
N TYR A 27 -0.74 -1.46 -3.17
CA TYR A 27 -0.64 -2.30 -4.36
C TYR A 27 -0.19 -3.74 -4.05
N GLY A 28 -0.58 -4.69 -4.89
CA GLY A 28 -0.09 -6.07 -4.83
C GLY A 28 1.27 -6.23 -5.50
N SER A 29 1.90 -7.40 -5.29
CA SER A 29 3.24 -7.69 -5.80
C SER A 29 3.34 -7.72 -7.32
N ASN A 30 2.24 -7.96 -8.04
CA ASN A 30 2.20 -8.03 -9.51
C ASN A 30 1.77 -6.70 -10.15
N SER A 31 1.51 -5.66 -9.36
CA SER A 31 1.13 -4.36 -9.91
C SER A 31 2.23 -3.80 -10.80
N PHE A 32 1.93 -3.47 -12.06
CA PHE A 32 2.85 -2.85 -13.01
C PHE A 32 4.07 -3.70 -13.43
N VAL A 33 4.02 -5.02 -13.26
CA VAL A 33 5.10 -5.91 -13.69
C VAL A 33 5.27 -5.89 -15.21
N LYS A 34 6.53 -5.95 -15.67
CA LYS A 34 6.86 -6.00 -17.10
C LYS A 34 6.91 -7.41 -17.66
N GLN A 35 7.01 -8.41 -16.79
CA GLN A 35 7.16 -9.82 -17.14
C GLN A 35 6.42 -10.67 -16.11
N TRP A 36 5.69 -11.67 -16.61
CA TRP A 36 5.04 -12.68 -15.78
C TRP A 36 6.05 -13.42 -14.89
N GLY A 37 5.65 -13.72 -13.65
CA GLY A 37 6.51 -14.40 -12.68
C GLY A 37 7.59 -13.52 -12.03
N LYS A 38 7.60 -12.21 -12.30
CA LYS A 38 8.41 -11.22 -11.57
C LYS A 38 7.51 -10.37 -10.68
N PHE A 39 8.02 -9.92 -9.55
CA PHE A 39 7.33 -8.99 -8.67
C PHE A 39 7.94 -7.60 -8.78
N SER A 40 7.10 -6.58 -8.82
CA SER A 40 7.52 -5.18 -8.80
C SER A 40 7.71 -4.65 -7.38
N MET A 41 7.06 -5.30 -6.41
CA MET A 41 7.11 -4.94 -5.00
C MET A 41 7.05 -6.18 -4.11
N THR A 42 7.95 -6.26 -3.14
CA THR A 42 8.02 -7.32 -2.13
C THR A 42 8.21 -6.67 -0.76
N PRO A 43 7.51 -7.10 0.30
CA PRO A 43 7.84 -6.71 1.67
C PRO A 43 9.26 -7.14 2.03
N LYS A 44 9.83 -6.51 3.07
CA LYS A 44 11.20 -6.81 3.49
C LYS A 44 11.38 -8.23 4.03
N ASP A 45 10.30 -8.92 4.43
CA ASP A 45 10.32 -10.32 4.86
C ASP A 45 10.19 -11.32 3.70
N GLY A 46 10.15 -10.85 2.45
CA GLY A 46 10.16 -11.69 1.24
C GLY A 46 8.82 -12.28 0.83
N LYS A 47 7.73 -12.04 1.57
CA LYS A 47 6.40 -12.58 1.25
C LYS A 47 5.77 -11.92 0.02
N GLN A 48 4.71 -12.49 -0.53
CA GLN A 48 3.94 -11.84 -1.59
C GLN A 48 2.88 -10.90 -0.98
N LEU A 49 2.71 -9.72 -1.57
CA LEU A 49 1.60 -8.82 -1.27
C LEU A 49 0.37 -9.22 -2.09
N PRO A 50 -0.81 -9.39 -1.46
CA PRO A 50 -2.05 -9.69 -2.18
C PRO A 50 -2.43 -8.54 -3.10
N GLU A 51 -3.04 -8.85 -4.25
CA GLU A 51 -3.55 -7.83 -5.16
C GLU A 51 -4.73 -7.08 -4.52
N VAL A 52 -4.95 -5.83 -4.97
CA VAL A 52 -5.97 -4.96 -4.37
C VAL A 52 -7.37 -5.58 -4.45
N TYR A 53 -7.69 -6.28 -5.54
CA TYR A 53 -8.99 -6.94 -5.73
C TYR A 53 -9.19 -8.17 -4.82
N ASP A 54 -8.11 -8.73 -4.26
CA ASP A 54 -8.19 -9.85 -3.29
C ASP A 54 -8.45 -9.35 -1.86
N LYS A 55 -8.27 -8.05 -1.61
CA LYS A 55 -8.47 -7.44 -0.29
C LYS A 55 -9.96 -7.15 -0.07
N LYS A 56 -10.57 -7.92 0.84
CA LYS A 56 -12.03 -7.88 1.08
C LYS A 56 -12.52 -6.64 1.86
N ALA A 57 -11.63 -5.98 2.60
CA ALA A 57 -11.98 -4.84 3.45
C ALA A 57 -10.76 -3.95 3.73
N MET A 58 -11.02 -2.76 4.26
CA MET A 58 -9.97 -1.89 4.83
C MET A 58 -9.36 -2.52 6.08
N SER A 59 -8.09 -2.24 6.35
CA SER A 59 -7.43 -2.70 7.57
C SER A 59 -7.88 -1.88 8.78
N ALA A 60 -7.60 -2.38 9.99
CA ALA A 60 -7.82 -1.61 11.22
C ALA A 60 -7.01 -0.29 11.22
N SER A 61 -5.81 -0.30 10.63
CA SER A 61 -4.95 0.88 10.49
C SER A 61 -5.52 1.89 9.48
N ASP A 62 -6.12 1.42 8.37
CA ASP A 62 -6.84 2.30 7.45
C ASP A 62 -8.00 3.02 8.16
N ALA A 63 -8.82 2.28 8.90
CA ALA A 63 -9.93 2.85 9.68
C ALA A 63 -9.44 3.85 10.74
N GLN A 64 -8.35 3.54 11.44
CA GLN A 64 -7.71 4.46 12.39
C GLN A 64 -7.24 5.76 11.70
N ARG A 65 -6.56 5.65 10.55
CA ARG A 65 -6.08 6.82 9.79
C ARG A 65 -7.22 7.72 9.32
N ILE A 66 -8.33 7.12 8.87
CA ILE A 66 -9.53 7.88 8.48
C ILE A 66 -10.11 8.63 9.68
N ARG A 67 -10.27 7.97 10.83
CA ARG A 67 -10.73 8.62 12.07
C ARG A 67 -9.83 9.79 12.50
N MET A 68 -8.52 9.61 12.47
CA MET A 68 -7.55 10.67 12.77
C MET A 68 -7.59 11.83 11.76
N LEU A 69 -7.86 11.53 10.47
CA LEU A 69 -7.93 12.54 9.42
C LEU A 69 -9.20 13.40 9.53
N TYR A 70 -10.32 12.77 9.88
CA TYR A 70 -11.64 13.42 9.97
C TYR A 70 -12.09 13.76 11.39
N ASN A 71 -11.23 13.55 12.40
CA ASN A 71 -11.51 13.81 13.82
C ASN A 71 -12.80 13.13 14.30
N CYS A 72 -12.94 11.84 14.01
CA CYS A 72 -14.06 10.98 14.39
C CYS A 72 -13.65 9.93 15.43
#